data_AF-A0A382KWV0-F1
#
_entry.id   AF-A0A382KWV0-F1
#
_cell.length_a   1.000
_cell.length_b   1.000
_cell.length_c   1.000
_cell.angle_alpha   90.00
_cell.angle_beta   90.00
_cell.angle_gamma   90.00
#
_symmetry.space_group_name_H-M   'P 1'
#
loop_
_entity.id
_entity.type
_entity.pdbx_description
1 polymer ?
#
loop_
_entity_poly.entity_id
_entity_poly.type
_entity_poly.pdbx_seq_one_letter_code
_entity_poly.pdbx_strand_id
1 'polypeptide(L)'
;MILFFGDPESKVFALETNDKLDDFSIEKLNWVLNAPYIKEQTIKKNFIGPKSTMISPWSTNAVEIISNMGILSVIRIEEFICIRESQTFDMMIQDKYEYLNQDLFKNYKTPDKHTLIDDINEYNNNEGLALDQNEVDYLKSLAKKLNRKLTDSEVYGFSQVNSEHCRHKIFNGRFIIDNNEKEKSLFGLIKLTSKKNKNSIISAYSDNVAFIKGPKISQFYPQKADTSSYYTNKDIDSIISIKAETHNFPTTVEPYNGAATGSGGEIRDRLAGGIGSIPLIGTAVYMTPYSRLNK
;
A
#
# COMPACT_ATOMS: atom_id res chain seq x y z
N MET A 1 -18.67 -19.15 8.80
CA MET A 1 -18.91 -19.28 10.26
C MET A 1 -17.72 -18.67 10.99
N ILE A 2 -17.94 -18.05 12.15
CA ILE A 2 -16.86 -17.47 12.96
C ILE A 2 -16.58 -18.35 14.17
N LEU A 3 -15.32 -18.74 14.36
CA LEU A 3 -14.81 -19.49 15.50
C LEU A 3 -13.96 -18.58 16.38
N PHE A 4 -14.06 -18.74 17.69
CA PHE A 4 -13.29 -17.92 18.64
C PHE A 4 -12.24 -18.76 19.38
N PHE A 5 -11.05 -18.21 19.54
CA PHE A 5 -9.96 -18.82 20.30
C PHE A 5 -9.35 -17.79 21.26
N GLY A 6 -8.84 -18.22 22.41
CA GLY A 6 -8.17 -17.36 23.38
C GLY A 6 -8.94 -17.21 24.68
N ASP A 7 -8.83 -16.04 25.28
CA ASP A 7 -9.42 -15.71 26.57
C ASP A 7 -10.25 -14.42 26.45
N PRO A 8 -11.58 -14.49 26.66
CA PRO A 8 -12.46 -13.32 26.64
C PRO A 8 -12.04 -12.19 27.58
N GLU A 9 -11.27 -12.43 28.65
CA GLU A 9 -10.79 -11.39 29.58
C GLU A 9 -9.52 -10.65 29.10
N SER A 10 -8.89 -11.12 28.01
CA SER A 10 -7.60 -10.58 27.55
C SER A 10 -7.52 -10.45 26.04
N LYS A 11 -7.42 -11.56 25.30
CA LYS A 11 -7.28 -11.57 23.84
C LYS A 11 -8.12 -12.70 23.24
N VAL A 12 -8.90 -12.35 22.22
CA VAL A 12 -9.68 -13.29 21.41
C VAL A 12 -9.23 -13.20 19.96
N PHE A 13 -9.01 -14.35 19.34
CA PHE A 13 -8.89 -14.51 17.90
C PHE A 13 -10.26 -14.86 17.34
N ALA A 14 -10.72 -14.13 16.32
CA ALA A 14 -11.93 -14.47 15.58
C ALA A 14 -11.55 -14.99 14.19
N LEU A 15 -11.85 -16.26 13.91
CA LEU A 15 -11.54 -16.94 12.66
C LEU A 15 -12.79 -17.10 11.81
N GLU A 16 -12.80 -16.54 10.62
CA GLU A 16 -13.81 -16.80 9.62
C GLU A 16 -13.45 -18.04 8.79
N THR A 17 -14.42 -18.94 8.67
CA THR A 17 -14.28 -20.22 7.98
C THR A 17 -15.40 -20.41 6.96
N ASN A 18 -15.06 -20.99 5.80
CA ASN A 18 -16.03 -21.40 4.78
C ASN A 18 -16.72 -22.72 5.12
N ASP A 19 -16.01 -23.61 5.84
CA ASP A 19 -16.49 -24.95 6.19
C ASP A 19 -16.34 -25.21 7.69
N LYS A 20 -17.01 -26.26 8.17
CA LYS A 20 -16.77 -26.76 9.52
C LYS A 20 -15.37 -27.36 9.61
N LEU A 21 -14.65 -27.01 10.67
CA LEU A 21 -13.36 -27.60 10.99
C LEU A 21 -13.56 -28.92 11.75
N ASP A 22 -12.73 -29.92 11.43
CA ASP A 22 -12.64 -31.15 12.22
C ASP A 22 -11.84 -30.93 13.51
N ASP A 23 -11.93 -31.89 14.44
CA ASP A 23 -11.28 -31.79 15.75
C ASP A 23 -9.76 -31.66 15.64
N PHE A 24 -9.16 -32.28 14.61
CA PHE A 24 -7.71 -32.23 14.39
C PHE A 24 -7.25 -30.84 13.92
N SER A 25 -8.05 -30.19 13.08
CA SER A 25 -7.85 -28.80 12.67
C SER A 25 -8.00 -27.84 13.85
N ILE A 26 -8.98 -28.07 14.73
CA ILE A 26 -9.13 -27.30 15.98
C ILE A 26 -7.92 -27.51 16.92
N GLU A 27 -7.40 -28.72 17.04
CA GLU A 27 -6.19 -29.01 17.83
C GLU A 27 -4.96 -28.27 17.29
N LYS A 28 -4.75 -28.31 15.96
CA LYS A 28 -3.68 -27.55 15.29
C LYS A 28 -3.82 -26.05 15.53
N LEU A 29 -5.04 -25.51 15.46
CA LEU A 29 -5.31 -24.10 15.71
C LEU A 29 -5.04 -23.72 17.17
N ASN A 30 -5.45 -24.55 18.13
CA ASN A 30 -5.12 -24.35 19.54
C ASN A 30 -3.60 -24.27 19.75
N TRP A 31 -2.85 -25.16 19.08
CA TRP A 31 -1.40 -25.20 19.16
C TRP A 31 -0.74 -23.97 18.54
N VAL A 32 -1.06 -23.62 17.29
CA VAL A 32 -0.38 -22.52 16.58
C VAL A 32 -0.75 -21.15 17.15
N LEU A 33 -1.99 -20.97 17.58
CA LEU A 33 -2.45 -19.73 18.22
C LEU A 33 -2.04 -19.67 19.70
N ASN A 34 -1.60 -20.80 20.28
CA ASN A 34 -1.39 -20.97 21.71
C ASN A 34 -2.59 -20.45 22.52
N ALA A 35 -3.79 -20.82 22.08
CA ALA A 35 -5.04 -20.21 22.52
C ALA A 35 -6.16 -21.26 22.46
N PRO A 36 -6.91 -21.48 23.55
CA PRO A 36 -7.94 -22.52 23.57
C PRO A 36 -9.16 -22.11 22.75
N TYR A 37 -9.79 -23.08 22.09
CA TYR A 37 -11.07 -22.89 21.41
C TYR A 37 -12.19 -22.54 22.40
N ILE A 38 -12.92 -21.46 22.11
CA ILE A 38 -14.04 -20.97 22.90
C ILE A 38 -15.34 -21.50 22.26
N LYS A 39 -16.08 -22.32 23.02
CA LYS A 39 -17.34 -22.93 22.57
C LYS A 39 -18.54 -21.98 22.69
N GLU A 40 -18.37 -20.72 22.29
CA GLU A 40 -19.42 -19.70 22.27
C GLU A 40 -19.59 -19.14 20.86
N GLN A 41 -20.83 -18.78 20.51
CA GLN A 41 -21.14 -18.15 19.21
C GLN A 41 -21.07 -16.62 19.27
N THR A 42 -21.11 -16.07 20.49
CA THR A 42 -21.06 -14.64 20.79
C THR A 42 -20.33 -14.42 22.10
N ILE A 43 -19.36 -13.50 22.12
CA ILE A 43 -18.62 -13.10 23.32
C ILE A 43 -19.04 -11.67 23.68
N LYS A 44 -19.73 -11.49 24.81
CA LYS A 44 -20.32 -10.20 25.24
C LYS A 44 -19.38 -9.40 26.14
N LYS A 45 -18.41 -8.73 25.54
CA LYS A 45 -17.47 -7.82 26.20
C LYS A 45 -17.00 -6.73 25.26
N ASN A 46 -16.41 -5.69 25.84
CA ASN A 46 -15.81 -4.60 25.08
C ASN A 46 -14.43 -5.00 24.56
N PHE A 47 -14.25 -4.98 23.25
CA PHE A 47 -12.99 -5.26 22.56
C PHE A 47 -12.53 -4.08 21.71
N ILE A 48 -11.23 -4.01 21.48
CA ILE A 48 -10.61 -3.22 20.41
C ILE A 48 -10.01 -4.21 19.42
N GLY A 49 -10.29 -4.00 18.14
CA GLY A 49 -9.72 -4.77 17.05
C GLY A 49 -9.69 -3.97 15.76
N PRO A 50 -9.14 -4.52 14.68
CA PRO A 50 -9.17 -3.90 13.36
C PRO A 50 -10.61 -3.55 12.94
N LYS A 51 -10.78 -2.50 12.14
CA LYS A 51 -12.09 -2.21 11.53
C LYS A 51 -12.54 -3.42 10.70
N SER A 52 -13.82 -3.81 10.81
CA SER A 52 -14.35 -5.02 10.15
C SER A 52 -14.19 -5.00 8.62
N THR A 53 -14.15 -3.81 8.02
CA THR A 53 -13.94 -3.58 6.58
C THR A 53 -12.48 -3.66 6.12
N MET A 54 -11.52 -3.74 7.04
CA MET A 54 -10.09 -3.84 6.76
C MET A 54 -9.58 -5.23 7.10
N ILE A 55 -8.62 -5.76 6.34
CA ILE A 55 -7.90 -7.00 6.69
C ILE A 55 -6.52 -6.59 7.17
N SER A 56 -6.15 -7.00 8.39
CA SER A 56 -4.84 -6.63 8.93
C SER A 56 -3.69 -7.38 8.22
N PRO A 57 -2.47 -6.79 8.15
CA PRO A 57 -1.29 -7.54 7.68
C PRO A 57 -1.03 -8.80 8.49
N TRP A 58 -1.32 -8.76 9.79
CA TRP A 58 -1.26 -9.93 10.67
C TRP A 58 -2.22 -11.03 10.20
N SER A 59 -3.46 -10.68 9.84
CA SER A 59 -4.47 -11.60 9.32
C SER A 59 -3.95 -12.35 8.09
N THR A 60 -3.38 -11.63 7.12
CA THR A 60 -2.87 -12.21 5.87
C THR A 60 -1.79 -13.25 6.14
N ASN A 61 -0.81 -12.93 6.99
CA ASN A 61 0.26 -13.84 7.35
C ASN A 61 -0.26 -15.05 8.15
N ALA A 62 -1.19 -14.82 9.08
CA ALA A 62 -1.76 -15.88 9.90
C ALA A 62 -2.59 -16.87 9.06
N VAL A 63 -3.39 -16.37 8.11
CA VAL A 63 -4.11 -17.22 7.14
C VAL A 63 -3.11 -18.04 6.31
N GLU A 64 -2.02 -17.45 5.83
CA GLU A 64 -1.00 -18.18 5.07
C GLU A 64 -0.34 -19.29 5.91
N ILE A 65 0.03 -19.02 7.17
CA ILE A 65 0.58 -20.02 8.08
C ILE A 65 -0.42 -21.17 8.29
N ILE A 66 -1.69 -20.85 8.56
CA ILE A 66 -2.76 -21.83 8.79
C ILE A 66 -3.01 -22.67 7.51
N SER A 67 -2.97 -22.03 6.34
CA SER A 67 -3.06 -22.70 5.04
C SER A 67 -1.90 -23.68 4.82
N ASN A 68 -0.66 -23.26 5.13
CA ASN A 68 0.54 -24.12 5.06
C ASN A 68 0.50 -25.29 6.05
N MET A 69 -0.26 -25.18 7.14
CA MET A 69 -0.55 -26.29 8.07
C MET A 69 -1.62 -27.27 7.56
N GLY A 70 -2.19 -27.01 6.37
CA GLY A 70 -3.20 -27.83 5.71
C GLY A 70 -4.65 -27.47 6.02
N ILE A 71 -4.91 -26.31 6.63
CA ILE A 71 -6.26 -25.87 6.99
C ILE A 71 -6.70 -24.76 6.02
N LEU A 72 -7.20 -25.16 4.84
CA LEU A 72 -7.50 -24.23 3.73
C LEU A 72 -8.83 -23.48 3.88
N SER A 73 -9.68 -23.91 4.81
CA SER A 73 -11.03 -23.37 4.99
C SER A 73 -11.08 -22.06 5.80
N VAL A 74 -9.98 -21.68 6.45
CA VAL A 74 -9.85 -20.39 7.15
C VAL A 74 -9.57 -19.31 6.12
N ILE A 75 -10.50 -18.36 5.98
CA ILE A 75 -10.38 -17.25 5.00
C ILE A 75 -9.92 -15.94 5.64
N ARG A 76 -10.13 -15.79 6.95
CA ARG A 76 -9.76 -14.60 7.70
C ARG A 76 -9.56 -14.94 9.16
N ILE A 77 -8.61 -14.28 9.81
CA ILE A 77 -8.42 -14.31 11.26
C ILE A 77 -8.04 -12.92 11.76
N GLU A 78 -8.63 -12.44 12.85
CA GLU A 78 -8.24 -11.15 13.44
C GLU A 78 -8.07 -11.24 14.96
N GLU A 79 -7.23 -10.37 15.52
CA GLU A 79 -7.02 -10.22 16.95
C GLU A 79 -7.93 -9.14 17.55
N PHE A 80 -8.54 -9.46 18.68
CA PHE A 80 -9.37 -8.55 19.47
C PHE A 80 -8.87 -8.54 20.91
N ILE A 81 -8.59 -7.35 21.45
CA ILE A 81 -8.08 -7.15 22.80
C ILE A 81 -9.22 -6.67 23.69
N CYS A 82 -9.47 -7.37 24.80
CA CYS A 82 -10.49 -6.96 25.77
C CYS A 82 -10.07 -5.67 26.45
N ILE A 83 -10.97 -4.69 26.48
CA ILE A 83 -10.73 -3.38 27.07
C ILE A 83 -10.92 -3.46 28.58
N ARG A 84 -9.97 -2.91 29.34
CA ARG A 84 -10.18 -2.46 30.72
C ARG A 84 -10.31 -0.93 30.70
N GLU A 85 -11.20 -0.35 31.49
CA GLU A 85 -11.67 1.04 31.35
C GLU A 85 -10.56 2.07 31.01
N SER A 86 -10.87 3.01 30.11
CA SER A 86 -10.00 4.14 29.69
C SER A 86 -8.79 3.83 28.79
N GLN A 87 -8.77 2.69 28.10
CA GLN A 87 -7.70 2.40 27.13
C GLN A 87 -7.84 3.21 25.83
N THR A 88 -6.75 3.85 25.41
CA THR A 88 -6.63 4.52 24.10
C THR A 88 -6.24 3.51 23.00
N PHE A 89 -6.61 3.81 21.77
CA PHE A 89 -6.32 2.98 20.60
C PHE A 89 -6.30 3.83 19.33
N ASP A 90 -5.80 3.25 18.24
CA ASP A 90 -5.69 3.96 16.98
C ASP A 90 -7.02 3.96 16.22
N MET A 91 -7.74 5.08 16.30
CA MET A 91 -9.05 5.24 15.66
C MET A 91 -9.00 5.17 14.12
N MET A 92 -7.82 5.35 13.51
CA MET A 92 -7.67 5.31 12.05
C MET A 92 -7.78 3.88 11.52
N ILE A 93 -7.32 2.88 12.28
CA ILE A 93 -7.23 1.48 11.83
C ILE A 93 -8.02 0.50 12.70
N GLN A 94 -8.41 0.89 13.90
CA GLN A 94 -9.15 0.05 14.84
C GLN A 94 -10.55 0.61 15.13
N ASP A 95 -11.39 -0.23 15.73
CA ASP A 95 -12.72 0.13 16.22
C ASP A 95 -13.01 -0.55 17.56
N LYS A 96 -14.05 -0.06 18.25
CA LYS A 96 -14.59 -0.69 19.46
C LYS A 96 -15.73 -1.63 19.12
N TYR A 97 -15.76 -2.77 19.78
CA TYR A 97 -16.80 -3.79 19.64
C TYR A 97 -17.38 -4.10 21.01
N GLU A 98 -18.68 -3.92 21.20
CA GLU A 98 -19.37 -4.26 22.46
C GLU A 98 -19.57 -5.77 22.64
N TYR A 99 -19.44 -6.51 21.54
CA TYR A 99 -19.48 -7.97 21.48
C TYR A 99 -18.82 -8.45 20.19
N LEU A 100 -18.36 -9.70 20.20
CA LEU A 100 -17.93 -10.42 19.00
C LEU A 100 -18.97 -11.50 18.69
N ASN A 101 -19.49 -11.56 17.47
CA ASN A 101 -20.53 -12.52 17.08
C ASN A 101 -20.30 -13.05 15.66
N GLN A 102 -21.25 -13.82 15.13
CA GLN A 102 -21.18 -14.42 13.79
C GLN A 102 -21.30 -13.42 12.62
N ASP A 103 -21.60 -12.15 12.90
CA ASP A 103 -21.72 -11.08 11.90
C ASP A 103 -20.48 -10.17 11.85
N LEU A 104 -19.47 -10.44 12.68
CA LEU A 104 -18.30 -9.58 12.89
C LEU A 104 -17.59 -9.15 11.59
N PHE A 105 -17.50 -10.04 10.61
CA PHE A 105 -16.86 -9.78 9.31
C PHE A 105 -17.85 -9.67 8.14
N LYS A 106 -19.16 -9.70 8.41
CA LYS A 106 -20.15 -9.62 7.32
C LYS A 106 -20.07 -8.27 6.63
N ASN A 107 -19.67 -8.30 5.37
CA ASN A 107 -19.82 -7.17 4.48
C ASN A 107 -21.16 -7.31 3.73
N TYR A 108 -22.12 -6.45 4.07
CA TYR A 108 -23.44 -6.44 3.43
C TYR A 108 -23.43 -5.76 2.06
N LYS A 109 -22.28 -5.23 1.62
CA LYS A 109 -22.17 -4.54 0.35
C LYS A 109 -22.00 -5.54 -0.79
N THR A 110 -22.98 -5.60 -1.68
CA THR A 110 -22.83 -6.27 -2.98
C THR A 110 -21.96 -5.42 -3.90
N PRO A 111 -21.24 -6.01 -4.88
CA PRO A 111 -20.49 -5.24 -5.86
C PRO A 111 -21.41 -4.20 -6.54
N ASP A 112 -20.99 -2.93 -6.48
CA ASP A 112 -21.72 -1.83 -7.11
C ASP A 112 -21.66 -2.00 -8.64
N LYS A 113 -22.74 -1.60 -9.32
CA LYS A 113 -22.75 -1.58 -10.80
C LYS A 113 -21.93 -0.39 -11.28
N HIS A 114 -21.28 -0.53 -12.44
CA HIS A 114 -20.63 0.61 -13.09
C HIS A 114 -21.67 1.71 -13.39
N THR A 115 -21.31 2.94 -13.08
CA THR A 115 -22.18 4.11 -13.24
C THR A 115 -21.78 4.89 -14.48
N LEU A 116 -22.77 5.26 -15.30
CA LEU A 116 -22.56 6.20 -16.41
C LEU A 116 -22.74 7.62 -15.89
N ILE A 117 -21.76 8.49 -16.16
CA ILE A 117 -21.78 9.86 -15.66
C ILE A 117 -22.62 10.75 -16.60
N ASP A 118 -23.62 11.39 -16.03
CA ASP A 118 -24.46 12.38 -16.70
C ASP A 118 -23.80 13.76 -16.74
N ASP A 119 -23.36 14.26 -15.58
CA ASP A 119 -22.64 15.52 -15.45
C ASP A 119 -21.27 15.31 -14.79
N ILE A 120 -20.23 15.60 -15.57
CA ILE A 120 -18.83 15.48 -15.16
C ILE A 120 -18.47 16.52 -14.08
N ASN A 121 -19.06 17.71 -14.10
CA ASN A 121 -18.83 18.72 -13.06
C ASN A 121 -19.41 18.26 -11.72
N GLU A 122 -20.63 17.73 -11.74
CA GLU A 122 -21.30 17.22 -10.54
C GLU A 122 -20.51 16.05 -9.95
N TYR A 123 -20.13 15.08 -10.80
CA TYR A 123 -19.32 13.94 -10.39
C TYR A 123 -17.95 14.36 -9.82
N ASN A 124 -17.28 15.34 -10.44
CA ASN A 124 -16.02 15.91 -9.93
C ASN A 124 -16.15 16.44 -8.51
N ASN A 125 -17.23 17.18 -8.23
CA ASN A 125 -17.48 17.76 -6.91
C ASN A 125 -17.87 16.70 -5.87
N ASN A 126 -18.76 15.78 -6.23
CA ASN A 126 -19.25 14.75 -5.31
C ASN A 126 -18.16 13.77 -4.88
N GLU A 127 -17.29 13.37 -5.82
CA GLU A 127 -16.21 12.40 -5.56
C GLU A 127 -14.88 13.06 -5.17
N GLY A 128 -14.81 14.40 -5.15
CA GLY A 128 -13.60 15.14 -4.79
C GLY A 128 -12.41 14.90 -5.74
N LEU A 129 -12.67 14.84 -7.05
CA LEU A 129 -11.63 14.48 -8.04
C LEU A 129 -10.62 15.62 -8.31
N ALA A 130 -10.93 16.84 -7.87
CA ALA A 130 -10.09 18.03 -8.02
C ALA A 130 -9.69 18.34 -9.47
N LEU A 131 -10.56 18.02 -10.44
CA LEU A 131 -10.36 18.38 -11.84
C LEU A 131 -10.58 19.89 -12.04
N ASP A 132 -9.71 20.51 -12.84
CA ASP A 132 -9.92 21.88 -13.27
C ASP A 132 -10.94 21.99 -14.43
N GLN A 133 -11.35 23.22 -14.76
CA GLN A 133 -12.36 23.43 -15.80
C GLN A 133 -11.92 22.91 -17.18
N ASN A 134 -10.63 23.02 -17.53
CA ASN A 134 -10.13 22.54 -18.81
C ASN A 134 -10.15 21.01 -18.88
N GLU A 135 -9.83 20.35 -17.78
CA GLU A 135 -9.89 18.89 -17.63
C GLU A 135 -11.33 18.38 -17.73
N VAL A 136 -12.29 19.07 -17.11
CA VAL A 136 -13.71 18.74 -17.27
C VAL A 136 -14.16 18.94 -18.72
N ASP A 137 -13.80 20.05 -19.36
CA ASP A 137 -14.19 20.35 -20.74
C ASP A 137 -13.56 19.36 -21.73
N TYR A 138 -12.34 18.90 -21.45
CA TYR A 138 -11.70 17.81 -22.18
C TYR A 138 -12.52 16.52 -22.11
N LEU A 139 -12.94 16.10 -20.90
CA LEU A 139 -13.73 14.89 -20.72
C LEU A 139 -15.12 14.98 -21.36
N LYS A 140 -15.77 16.16 -21.30
CA LYS A 140 -17.04 16.41 -22.01
C LYS A 140 -16.87 16.27 -23.52
N SER A 141 -15.79 16.82 -24.06
CA SER A 141 -15.44 16.71 -25.47
C SER A 141 -15.14 15.26 -25.89
N LEU A 142 -14.46 14.50 -25.02
CA LEU A 142 -14.19 13.09 -25.22
C LEU A 142 -15.48 12.25 -25.25
N ALA A 143 -16.39 12.46 -24.30
CA ALA A 143 -17.69 11.79 -24.28
C ALA A 143 -18.47 12.02 -25.59
N LYS A 144 -18.51 13.28 -26.06
CA LYS A 144 -19.14 13.65 -27.33
C LYS A 144 -18.48 12.95 -28.52
N LYS A 145 -17.15 12.88 -28.55
CA LYS A 145 -16.39 12.21 -29.62
C LYS A 145 -16.64 10.70 -29.65
N LEU A 146 -16.74 10.06 -28.49
CA LEU A 146 -17.02 8.62 -28.37
C LEU A 146 -18.49 8.28 -28.61
N ASN A 147 -19.37 9.29 -28.69
CA ASN A 147 -20.81 9.13 -28.79
C ASN A 147 -21.40 8.23 -27.69
N ARG A 148 -20.85 8.34 -26.48
CA ARG A 148 -21.35 7.67 -25.27
C ARG A 148 -20.97 8.44 -24.01
N LYS A 149 -21.69 8.19 -22.93
CA LYS A 149 -21.29 8.64 -21.59
C LYS A 149 -20.00 7.94 -21.15
N LEU A 150 -19.23 8.62 -20.31
CA LEU A 150 -18.07 8.03 -19.64
C LEU A 150 -18.52 7.29 -18.39
N THR A 151 -17.78 6.26 -18.00
CA THR A 151 -18.03 5.57 -16.73
C THR A 151 -17.36 6.30 -15.56
N ASP A 152 -17.85 6.04 -14.36
CA ASP A 152 -17.19 6.38 -13.09
C ASP A 152 -15.68 6.10 -13.11
N SER A 153 -15.31 4.89 -13.49
CA SER A 153 -13.94 4.39 -13.50
C SER A 153 -13.07 5.12 -14.53
N GLU A 154 -13.64 5.50 -15.68
CA GLU A 154 -12.91 6.28 -16.71
C GLU A 154 -12.59 7.69 -16.22
N VAL A 155 -13.55 8.36 -15.58
CA VAL A 155 -13.38 9.73 -15.08
C VAL A 155 -12.51 9.76 -13.82
N TYR A 156 -12.72 8.82 -12.89
CA TYR A 156 -11.89 8.68 -11.70
C TYR A 156 -10.45 8.29 -12.08
N GLY A 157 -10.27 7.34 -13.00
CA GLY A 157 -8.94 6.97 -13.50
C GLY A 157 -8.22 8.15 -14.16
N PHE A 158 -8.95 8.96 -14.95
CA PHE A 158 -8.42 10.18 -15.55
C PHE A 158 -7.94 11.19 -14.51
N SER A 159 -8.66 11.38 -13.40
CA SER A 159 -8.26 12.33 -12.35
C SER A 159 -6.98 11.92 -11.65
N GLN A 160 -6.80 10.61 -11.40
CA GLN A 160 -5.56 10.11 -10.77
C GLN A 160 -4.34 10.37 -11.66
N VAL A 161 -4.41 10.00 -12.94
CA VAL A 161 -3.26 10.12 -13.86
C VAL A 161 -2.94 11.57 -14.24
N ASN A 162 -3.91 12.49 -14.13
CA ASN A 162 -3.71 13.93 -14.38
C ASN A 162 -3.55 14.76 -13.10
N SER A 163 -3.49 14.14 -11.92
CA SER A 163 -3.14 14.83 -10.69
C SER A 163 -1.76 15.48 -10.78
N GLU A 164 -1.50 16.51 -9.96
CA GLU A 164 -0.17 17.13 -9.90
C GLU A 164 0.91 16.12 -9.52
N HIS A 165 0.60 15.24 -8.56
CA HIS A 165 1.51 14.20 -8.08
C HIS A 165 1.96 13.24 -9.20
N CYS A 166 1.06 12.87 -10.11
CA CYS A 166 1.39 11.97 -11.22
C CYS A 166 2.00 12.71 -12.42
N ARG A 167 1.40 13.84 -12.81
CA ARG A 167 1.75 14.53 -14.06
C ARG A 167 2.91 15.51 -13.91
N HIS A 168 3.24 15.91 -12.68
CA HIS A 168 4.28 16.87 -12.37
C HIS A 168 4.11 18.17 -13.20
N LYS A 169 2.89 18.75 -13.20
CA LYS A 169 2.56 19.89 -14.06
C LYS A 169 3.42 21.10 -13.70
N ILE A 170 3.72 21.32 -12.41
CA ILE A 170 4.59 22.42 -11.97
C ILE A 170 6.00 22.24 -12.53
N PHE A 171 6.58 21.04 -12.46
CA PHE A 171 7.94 20.78 -12.94
C PHE A 171 8.10 20.91 -14.46
N ASN A 172 7.02 20.66 -15.20
CA ASN A 172 6.98 20.78 -16.66
C ASN A 172 6.38 22.11 -17.16
N GLY A 173 5.87 22.93 -16.25
CA GLY A 173 5.19 24.18 -16.56
C GLY A 173 6.13 25.26 -17.10
N ARG A 174 5.51 26.32 -17.64
CA ARG A 174 6.20 27.56 -18.05
C ARG A 174 6.31 28.50 -16.86
N PHE A 175 7.46 29.14 -16.71
CA PHE A 175 7.73 30.07 -15.61
C PHE A 175 7.93 31.47 -16.17
N ILE A 176 7.19 32.44 -15.63
CA ILE A 176 7.36 33.87 -15.89
C ILE A 176 7.75 34.50 -14.56
N ILE A 177 8.98 34.98 -14.45
CA ILE A 177 9.51 35.61 -13.22
C ILE A 177 9.86 37.04 -13.57
N ASP A 178 9.30 37.99 -12.82
CA ASP A 178 9.45 39.43 -13.08
C ASP A 178 9.10 39.80 -14.53
N ASN A 179 7.96 39.30 -15.02
CA ASN A 179 7.47 39.44 -16.41
C ASN A 179 8.39 38.87 -17.50
N ASN A 180 9.43 38.12 -17.13
CA ASN A 180 10.32 37.47 -18.09
C ASN A 180 10.07 35.96 -18.12
N GLU A 181 9.59 35.47 -19.26
CA GLU A 181 9.44 34.03 -19.51
C GLU A 181 10.80 33.34 -19.52
N LYS A 182 10.91 32.24 -18.79
CA LYS A 182 12.13 31.44 -18.71
C LYS A 182 12.12 30.37 -19.80
N GLU A 183 13.26 30.22 -20.47
CA GLU A 183 13.41 29.28 -21.59
C GLU A 183 13.21 27.81 -21.22
N LYS A 184 13.34 27.44 -19.94
CA LYS A 184 13.35 26.05 -19.48
C LYS A 184 12.43 25.88 -18.29
N SER A 185 11.72 24.75 -18.27
CA SER A 185 11.01 24.28 -17.08
C SER A 185 11.99 23.82 -16.00
N LEU A 186 11.50 23.63 -14.78
CA LEU A 186 12.31 23.08 -13.68
C LEU A 186 12.90 21.72 -14.06
N PHE A 187 12.11 20.83 -14.65
CA PHE A 187 12.60 19.53 -15.11
C PHE A 187 13.62 19.66 -16.25
N GLY A 188 13.44 20.66 -17.13
CA GLY A 188 14.41 21.03 -18.14
C GLY A 188 15.77 21.40 -17.54
N LEU A 189 15.77 22.18 -16.45
CA LEU A 189 16.98 22.53 -15.70
C LEU A 189 17.64 21.31 -15.06
N ILE A 190 16.87 20.38 -14.47
CA ILE A 190 17.40 19.12 -13.95
C ILE A 190 18.07 18.30 -15.05
N LYS A 191 17.43 18.10 -16.20
CA LYS A 191 18.00 17.37 -17.35
C LYS A 191 19.26 18.00 -17.91
N LEU A 192 19.43 19.32 -17.79
CA LEU A 192 20.67 19.97 -18.22
C LEU A 192 21.89 19.46 -17.44
N THR A 193 21.73 19.07 -16.17
CA THR A 193 22.86 18.58 -15.36
C THR A 193 23.47 17.32 -15.98
N SER A 194 22.65 16.33 -16.32
CA SER A 194 23.09 15.10 -16.99
C SER A 194 23.56 15.32 -18.42
N LYS A 195 22.99 16.31 -19.14
CA LYS A 195 23.47 16.69 -20.49
C LYS A 195 24.86 17.30 -20.46
N LYS A 196 25.13 18.18 -19.49
CA LYS A 196 26.44 18.81 -19.32
C LYS A 196 27.48 17.83 -18.80
N ASN A 197 27.10 16.97 -17.85
CA ASN A 197 27.99 16.01 -17.22
C ASN A 197 27.32 14.64 -17.12
N LYS A 198 27.58 13.76 -18.09
CA LYS A 198 27.03 12.40 -18.09
C LYS A 198 27.65 11.52 -16.99
N ASN A 199 28.91 11.79 -16.62
CA ASN A 199 29.66 11.02 -15.62
C ASN A 199 29.49 9.49 -15.83
N SER A 200 29.06 8.75 -14.80
CA SER A 200 28.79 7.31 -14.84
C SER A 200 27.33 6.94 -15.13
N ILE A 201 26.49 7.90 -15.56
CA ILE A 201 25.06 7.66 -15.82
C ILE A 201 24.91 6.68 -16.99
N ILE A 202 24.24 5.57 -16.70
CA ILE A 202 23.80 4.56 -17.68
C ILE A 202 22.40 4.91 -18.16
N SER A 203 21.48 5.20 -17.23
CA SER A 203 20.08 5.54 -17.52
C SER A 203 19.56 6.56 -16.50
N ALA A 204 18.80 7.54 -16.98
CA ALA A 204 18.13 8.54 -16.16
C ALA A 204 16.88 9.06 -16.89
N TYR A 205 15.80 9.32 -16.13
CA TYR A 205 14.54 9.91 -16.62
C TYR A 205 13.74 9.05 -17.61
N SER A 206 14.04 7.75 -17.70
CA SER A 206 13.37 6.80 -18.62
C SER A 206 12.83 5.57 -17.90
N ASP A 207 12.94 5.53 -16.58
CA ASP A 207 12.52 4.43 -15.72
C ASP A 207 12.19 4.99 -14.32
N ASN A 208 11.65 4.15 -13.43
CA ASN A 208 11.31 4.50 -12.05
C ASN A 208 12.56 4.83 -11.21
N VAL A 209 13.75 4.40 -11.65
CA VAL A 209 15.03 4.61 -10.97
C VAL A 209 16.10 5.11 -11.94
N ALA A 210 17.13 5.77 -11.41
CA ALA A 210 18.33 6.09 -12.18
C ALA A 210 19.37 4.97 -12.03
N PHE A 211 20.16 4.72 -13.08
CA PHE A 211 21.23 3.73 -13.08
C PHE A 211 22.58 4.38 -13.36
N ILE A 212 23.57 4.05 -12.55
CA ILE A 212 24.97 4.45 -12.75
C ILE A 212 25.88 3.23 -12.80
N LYS A 213 27.04 3.37 -13.45
CA LYS A 213 28.07 2.33 -13.48
C LYS A 213 28.55 2.02 -12.05
N GLY A 214 28.53 0.74 -11.67
CA GLY A 214 29.08 0.24 -10.42
C GLY A 214 30.48 -0.35 -10.59
N PRO A 215 31.11 -0.81 -9.49
CA PRO A 215 32.38 -1.51 -9.52
C PRO A 215 32.23 -2.94 -10.07
N LYS A 216 33.35 -3.61 -10.36
CA LYS A 216 33.34 -5.08 -10.46
C LYS A 216 33.14 -5.67 -9.08
N ILE A 217 32.26 -6.65 -8.97
CA ILE A 217 31.94 -7.33 -7.70
C ILE A 217 32.04 -8.84 -7.88
N SER A 218 32.33 -9.55 -6.80
CA SER A 218 32.16 -11.02 -6.74
C SER A 218 30.79 -11.32 -6.15
N GLN A 219 29.87 -11.81 -6.98
CA GLN A 219 28.50 -12.13 -6.60
C GLN A 219 28.41 -13.58 -6.10
N PHE A 220 27.92 -13.76 -4.88
CA PHE A 220 27.57 -15.08 -4.32
C PHE A 220 26.11 -15.42 -4.65
N TYR A 221 25.89 -16.45 -5.48
CA TYR A 221 24.57 -16.79 -6.01
C TYR A 221 24.45 -18.32 -6.25
N PRO A 222 23.25 -18.93 -6.14
CA PRO A 222 23.06 -20.34 -6.48
C PRO A 222 23.38 -20.60 -7.96
N GLN A 223 24.02 -21.73 -8.26
CA GLN A 223 24.37 -22.09 -9.63
C GLN A 223 23.12 -22.22 -10.53
N LYS A 224 21.98 -22.64 -9.95
CA LYS A 224 20.66 -22.68 -10.59
C LYS A 224 19.64 -22.07 -9.64
N ALA A 225 18.88 -21.08 -10.11
CA ALA A 225 17.93 -20.33 -9.29
C ALA A 225 16.59 -21.06 -9.09
N ASP A 226 16.27 -22.01 -9.96
CA ASP A 226 14.99 -22.70 -10.05
C ASP A 226 14.99 -24.08 -9.35
N THR A 227 16.16 -24.60 -9.01
CA THR A 227 16.35 -25.95 -8.47
C THR A 227 17.44 -25.97 -7.40
N SER A 228 17.43 -27.01 -6.56
CA SER A 228 18.47 -27.20 -5.54
C SER A 228 19.85 -27.24 -6.19
N SER A 229 20.75 -26.36 -5.75
CA SER A 229 22.09 -26.23 -6.32
C SER A 229 23.08 -25.63 -5.31
N TYR A 230 24.37 -25.81 -5.58
CA TYR A 230 25.44 -25.20 -4.80
C TYR A 230 25.51 -23.69 -5.07
N TYR A 231 25.89 -22.93 -4.06
CA TYR A 231 26.24 -21.53 -4.24
C TYR A 231 27.66 -21.39 -4.80
N THR A 232 27.86 -20.41 -5.66
CA THR A 232 29.14 -20.11 -6.29
C THR A 232 29.41 -18.61 -6.28
N ASN A 233 30.69 -18.24 -6.38
CA ASN A 233 31.10 -16.85 -6.59
C ASN A 233 31.35 -16.61 -8.08
N LYS A 234 30.87 -15.48 -8.59
CA LYS A 234 31.10 -15.04 -9.97
C LYS A 234 31.44 -13.56 -10.01
N ASP A 235 32.53 -13.22 -10.68
CA ASP A 235 32.88 -11.82 -10.91
C ASP A 235 32.01 -11.22 -12.03
N ILE A 236 31.35 -10.10 -11.74
CA ILE A 236 30.46 -9.39 -12.66
C ILE A 236 30.73 -7.88 -12.64
N ASP A 237 30.45 -7.20 -13.76
CA ASP A 237 30.33 -5.74 -13.80
C ASP A 237 28.97 -5.34 -13.23
N SER A 238 28.96 -4.55 -12.14
CA SER A 238 27.72 -4.13 -11.49
C SER A 238 27.18 -2.80 -12.00
N ILE A 239 25.89 -2.59 -11.77
CA ILE A 239 25.18 -1.32 -11.98
C ILE A 239 24.52 -0.97 -10.64
N ILE A 240 24.55 0.31 -10.27
CA ILE A 240 23.92 0.79 -9.05
C ILE A 240 22.65 1.55 -9.44
N SER A 241 21.51 1.11 -8.90
CA SER A 241 20.25 1.84 -8.97
C SER A 241 20.17 2.86 -7.83
N ILE A 242 19.71 4.08 -8.13
CA ILE A 242 19.50 5.14 -7.14
C ILE A 242 18.09 5.69 -7.30
N LYS A 243 17.37 5.75 -6.17
CA LYS A 243 16.03 6.34 -6.06
C LYS A 243 15.83 6.90 -4.65
N ALA A 244 14.99 7.91 -4.57
CA ALA A 244 14.49 8.48 -3.34
C ALA A 244 13.02 8.87 -3.57
N GLU A 245 12.20 8.64 -2.55
CA GLU A 245 10.79 9.01 -2.52
C GLU A 245 10.44 9.66 -1.19
N THR A 246 9.26 10.26 -1.14
CA THR A 246 8.71 10.87 0.07
C THR A 246 7.27 10.45 0.25
N HIS A 247 6.81 10.27 1.49
CA HIS A 247 5.42 9.91 1.76
C HIS A 247 4.77 10.81 2.82
N ASN A 248 4.86 12.12 2.56
CA ASN A 248 4.62 13.16 3.57
C ASN A 248 3.18 13.21 4.08
N PHE A 249 2.20 13.27 3.16
CA PHE A 249 0.80 13.46 3.54
C PHE A 249 0.23 12.25 4.30
N PRO A 250 0.39 10.99 3.83
CA PRO A 250 -0.08 9.83 4.59
C PRO A 250 0.61 9.68 5.95
N THR A 251 1.92 9.94 6.04
CA THR A 251 2.67 9.92 7.31
C THR A 251 2.17 10.97 8.31
N THR A 252 1.56 12.06 7.82
CA THR A 252 0.93 13.07 8.69
C THR A 252 -0.38 12.56 9.30
N VAL A 253 -1.12 11.73 8.56
CA VAL A 253 -2.41 11.20 8.98
C VAL A 253 -2.24 9.97 9.87
N GLU A 254 -1.44 9.00 9.42
CA GLU A 254 -1.11 7.78 10.17
C GLU A 254 0.39 7.46 9.93
N PRO A 255 1.25 7.70 10.93
CA PRO A 255 2.69 7.74 10.73
C PRO A 255 3.33 6.38 10.48
N TYR A 256 2.83 5.31 11.09
CA TYR A 256 3.48 4.00 11.00
C TYR A 256 3.31 3.41 9.60
N ASN A 257 2.07 3.26 9.13
CA ASN A 257 1.80 2.71 7.81
C ASN A 257 2.17 3.71 6.71
N GLY A 258 2.09 5.02 6.96
CA GLY A 258 2.62 6.04 6.05
C GLY A 258 4.12 5.88 5.78
N ALA A 259 4.94 5.72 6.82
CA ALA A 259 6.38 5.49 6.65
C ALA A 259 6.69 4.12 6.04
N ALA A 260 5.96 3.07 6.46
CA ALA A 260 6.16 1.70 5.97
C ALA A 260 5.85 1.58 4.48
N THR A 261 4.72 2.14 4.03
CA THR A 261 4.33 2.13 2.60
C THR A 261 5.22 3.03 1.75
N GLY A 262 5.77 4.12 2.31
CA GLY A 262 6.75 4.96 1.64
C GLY A 262 8.05 4.20 1.36
N SER A 263 8.54 3.47 2.37
CA SER A 263 9.71 2.59 2.20
C SER A 263 9.40 1.44 1.22
N GLY A 264 8.22 0.82 1.34
CA GLY A 264 7.80 -0.27 0.48
C GLY A 264 7.63 0.13 -0.99
N GLY A 265 7.12 1.33 -1.26
CA GLY A 265 7.02 1.90 -2.61
C GLY A 265 8.38 2.06 -3.26
N GLU A 266 9.31 2.70 -2.53
CA GLU A 266 10.68 2.92 -3.01
C GLU A 266 11.43 1.61 -3.28
N ILE A 267 11.26 0.61 -2.41
CA ILE A 267 11.83 -0.74 -2.61
C ILE A 267 11.26 -1.39 -3.88
N ARG A 268 9.94 -1.29 -4.12
CA ARG A 268 9.31 -1.86 -5.32
C ARG A 268 9.78 -1.18 -6.60
N ASP A 269 9.97 0.12 -6.57
CA ASP A 269 10.50 0.86 -7.72
C ASP A 269 11.90 0.40 -8.10
N ARG A 270 12.76 0.12 -7.11
CA ARG A 270 14.06 -0.50 -7.36
C ARG A 270 13.90 -1.88 -7.97
N LEU A 271 13.10 -2.75 -7.34
CA LEU A 271 12.88 -4.12 -7.83
C LEU A 271 12.37 -4.13 -9.28
N ALA A 272 11.51 -3.17 -9.66
CA ALA A 272 10.93 -3.04 -11.00
C ALA A 272 11.82 -2.31 -12.02
N GLY A 273 12.94 -1.70 -11.60
CA GLY A 273 13.83 -0.99 -12.51
C GLY A 273 14.56 -1.93 -13.47
N GLY A 274 14.62 -1.55 -14.75
CA GLY A 274 15.25 -2.35 -15.80
C GLY A 274 14.55 -3.69 -16.02
N ILE A 275 15.29 -4.79 -15.90
CA ILE A 275 14.77 -6.18 -15.98
C ILE A 275 14.72 -6.86 -14.60
N GLY A 276 14.86 -6.08 -13.54
CA GLY A 276 15.03 -6.56 -12.18
C GLY A 276 16.32 -6.05 -11.55
N SER A 277 16.21 -5.54 -10.32
CA SER A 277 17.37 -5.17 -9.50
C SER A 277 17.22 -5.70 -8.07
N ILE A 278 18.31 -5.71 -7.31
CA ILE A 278 18.33 -6.18 -5.92
C ILE A 278 18.56 -4.96 -5.01
N PRO A 279 17.57 -4.56 -4.18
CA PRO A 279 17.75 -3.50 -3.19
C PRO A 279 18.87 -3.87 -2.20
N LEU A 280 19.83 -2.96 -2.01
CA LEU A 280 21.00 -3.22 -1.16
C LEU A 280 20.98 -2.42 0.15
N ILE A 281 20.83 -1.09 0.06
CA ILE A 281 20.87 -0.17 1.21
C ILE A 281 19.71 0.82 1.11
N GLY A 282 18.97 0.97 2.21
CA GLY A 282 17.95 2.00 2.39
C GLY A 282 18.46 3.14 3.27
N THR A 283 17.89 4.34 3.10
CA THR A 283 18.11 5.48 4.01
C THR A 283 16.78 6.17 4.24
N ALA A 284 16.52 6.54 5.49
CA ALA A 284 15.31 7.28 5.88
C ALA A 284 15.69 8.63 6.48
N VAL A 285 14.94 9.66 6.13
CA VAL A 285 15.12 11.01 6.65
C VAL A 285 13.76 11.53 7.12
N TYR A 286 13.70 11.98 8.37
CA TYR A 286 12.50 12.54 8.97
C TYR A 286 12.72 14.01 9.31
N MET A 287 11.75 14.85 8.95
CA MET A 287 11.74 16.27 9.30
C MET A 287 10.40 16.56 9.98
N THR A 288 10.43 16.83 11.29
CA THR A 288 9.22 17.05 12.11
C THR A 288 9.31 18.37 12.87
N PRO A 289 8.17 18.91 13.36
CA PRO A 289 8.19 19.93 14.40
C PRO A 289 8.91 19.45 15.67
N TYR A 290 9.24 20.37 16.57
CA TYR A 290 9.83 20.06 17.87
C TYR A 290 8.95 19.07 18.66
N SER A 291 9.56 18.06 19.28
CA SER A 291 8.87 16.99 20.00
C SER A 291 8.15 17.43 21.27
N ARG A 292 8.53 18.58 21.85
CA ARG A 292 7.98 19.15 23.10
C ARG A 292 7.97 18.19 24.30
N LEU A 293 8.84 17.16 24.33
CA LEU A 293 8.90 16.15 25.40
C LEU A 293 9.30 16.70 26.78
N ASN A 294 9.92 17.87 26.84
CA ASN A 294 10.45 18.50 28.06
C ASN A 294 9.64 19.72 28.51
N LYS A 295 8.36 19.80 28.15
CA LYS A 295 7.44 20.84 28.62
C LYS A 295 6.31 20.23 29.43
#